data_AF-A0A6N7ZP06-F1
#
_entry.id   AF-A0A6N7ZP06-F1
#
_cell.length_a   1.000
_cell.length_b   1.000
_cell.length_c   1.000
_cell.angle_alpha   90.00
_cell.angle_beta   90.00
_cell.angle_gamma   90.00
#
_symmetry.space_group_name_H-M   'P 1'
#
loop_
_entity.id
_entity.type
_entity.pdbx_description
1 polymer ?
#
loop_
_entity_poly.entity_id
_entity_poly.type
_entity_poly.pdbx_seq_one_letter_code
_entity_poly.pdbx_strand_id
1 'polypeptide(L)' 'MEEFTCSDLARKGANQDIAQPQDNRKARLEAALDTTARLVLRFGEPYLPFFLKIEAELTALDTKQDALARARKRVELF' A
#
# COMPACT_ATOMS: atom_id res chain seq x y z
N MET A 1 19.53 -17.87 38.87
CA MET A 1 18.71 -18.48 37.82
C MET A 1 17.65 -17.44 37.53
N GLU A 2 17.94 -16.54 36.59
CA GLU A 2 17.14 -15.32 36.38
C GLU A 2 15.85 -15.67 35.63
N GLU A 3 14.72 -15.34 36.25
CA GLU A 3 13.40 -15.51 35.68
C GLU A 3 13.19 -14.45 34.59
N PHE A 4 13.25 -14.87 33.34
CA PHE A 4 12.79 -14.06 32.21
C PHE A 4 11.27 -13.92 32.32
N THR A 5 10.82 -12.88 33.03
CA THR A 5 9.40 -12.54 33.09
C THR A 5 8.91 -12.18 31.69
N CYS A 6 7.71 -12.64 31.35
CA CYS A 6 7.03 -12.42 30.06
C CYS A 6 6.74 -10.92 29.75
N SER A 7 7.19 -10.02 30.63
CA SER A 7 6.98 -8.57 30.57
C SER A 7 7.93 -7.86 29.60
N ASP A 8 9.07 -8.47 29.24
CA ASP A 8 10.07 -7.82 28.37
C ASP A 8 9.83 -8.00 26.87
N LEU A 9 9.01 -8.98 26.48
CA LEU A 9 8.66 -9.22 25.07
C LEU A 9 7.65 -8.19 24.51
N ALA A 10 6.98 -7.42 25.37
CA ALA A 10 6.00 -6.43 24.96
C ALA A 10 6.62 -5.11 24.46
N ARG A 11 7.90 -4.84 24.78
CA ARG A 11 8.50 -3.52 24.50
C ARG A 11 9.04 -3.36 23.06
N LYS A 12 9.13 -4.45 22.30
CA LYS A 12 9.64 -4.45 20.91
C LYS A 12 8.54 -4.59 19.86
N GLY A 13 7.30 -4.21 20.19
CA GLY A 13 6.18 -4.14 19.26
C GLY A 13 5.72 -2.72 18.92
N ALA A 14 6.32 -1.68 19.52
CA ALA A 14 5.79 -0.31 19.48
C ALA A 14 6.52 0.62 18.50
N ASN A 15 6.89 0.11 17.32
CA ASN A 15 7.27 0.99 16.20
C ASN A 15 6.95 0.33 14.85
N GLN A 16 5.76 -0.26 14.75
CA GLN A 16 5.16 -0.39 13.44
C GLN A 16 4.67 1.00 13.09
N ASP A 17 5.41 1.70 12.23
CA ASP A 17 4.89 2.78 11.42
C ASP A 17 3.45 2.42 11.07
N ILE A 18 2.49 3.19 11.59
CA ILE A 18 1.08 3.01 11.26
C ILE A 18 0.93 3.53 9.83
N ALA A 19 1.50 2.81 8.87
CA ALA A 19 1.25 2.99 7.46
C ALA A 19 -0.27 2.96 7.32
N GLN A 20 -0.86 4.02 6.75
CA GLN A 20 -2.30 4.06 6.65
C GLN A 20 -2.76 2.81 5.89
N PRO A 21 -3.95 2.26 6.17
CA PRO A 21 -4.48 1.12 5.41
C PRO A 21 -4.45 1.35 3.89
N GLN A 22 -4.49 2.62 3.47
CA GLN A 22 -4.34 3.08 2.10
C GLN A 22 -2.90 2.87 1.56
N ASP A 23 -1.88 3.18 2.36
CA ASP A 23 -0.46 3.03 2.01
C ASP A 23 -0.09 1.55 1.88
N ASN A 24 -0.59 0.73 2.82
CA ASN A 24 -0.48 -0.72 2.73
C ASN A 24 -1.23 -1.31 1.51
N ARG A 25 -2.32 -0.67 1.06
CA ARG A 25 -3.02 -1.07 -0.15
C ARG A 25 -2.24 -0.68 -1.41
N LYS A 26 -1.73 0.54 -1.47
CA LYS A 26 -0.93 1.04 -2.60
C LYS A 26 0.31 0.18 -2.81
N ALA A 27 1.10 -0.06 -1.76
CA ALA A 27 2.30 -0.89 -1.84
C ALA A 27 2.01 -2.33 -2.32
N ARG A 28 0.88 -2.92 -1.89
CA ARG A 28 0.46 -4.25 -2.37
C ARG A 28 0.08 -4.24 -3.85
N LEU A 29 -0.59 -3.18 -4.32
CA LEU A 29 -0.94 -3.03 -5.73
C LEU A 29 0.30 -2.80 -6.59
N GLU A 30 1.26 -1.98 -6.15
CA GLU A 30 2.55 -1.79 -6.83
C GLU A 30 3.33 -3.11 -6.95
N ALA A 31 3.44 -3.89 -5.86
CA ALA A 31 4.09 -5.21 -5.90
C ALA A 31 3.37 -6.20 -6.85
N ALA A 32 2.03 -6.17 -6.87
CA ALA A 32 1.24 -6.98 -7.79
C ALA A 32 1.43 -6.55 -9.25
N LEU A 33 1.57 -5.24 -9.50
CA LEU A 33 1.83 -4.67 -10.82
C LEU A 33 3.17 -5.16 -11.36
N ASP A 34 4.24 -5.07 -10.55
CA ASP A 34 5.57 -5.57 -10.92
C ASP A 34 5.57 -7.06 -11.24
N THR A 35 4.86 -7.85 -10.44
CA THR A 35 4.71 -9.29 -10.65
C THR A 35 4.00 -9.55 -11.98
N THR A 36 2.93 -8.81 -12.26
CA THR A 36 2.13 -8.99 -13.46
C THR A 36 2.86 -8.49 -14.71
N ALA A 37 3.67 -7.43 -14.59
CA ALA A 37 4.55 -6.96 -15.67
C ALA A 37 5.53 -8.06 -16.10
N ARG A 38 6.13 -8.78 -15.15
CA ARG A 38 7.01 -9.93 -15.46
C ARG A 38 6.25 -11.06 -16.17
N LEU A 39 4.99 -11.28 -15.83
CA LEU A 39 4.14 -12.28 -16.51
C LEU A 39 3.80 -11.84 -17.93
N VAL A 40 3.47 -10.57 -18.15
CA VAL A 40 3.26 -10.00 -19.49
C VAL A 40 4.52 -10.13 -20.34
N LEU A 41 5.70 -9.82 -19.79
CA LEU A 41 6.97 -9.98 -20.50
C LEU A 41 7.26 -11.44 -20.87
N ARG A 42 6.87 -12.40 -20.03
CA ARG A 42 7.17 -13.82 -20.23
C ARG A 42 6.14 -14.56 -21.09
N PHE A 43 4.86 -14.20 -20.97
CA PHE A 43 3.74 -14.96 -21.54
C PHE A 43 2.85 -14.12 -22.46
N GLY A 44 3.09 -12.81 -22.55
CA GLY A 44 2.43 -11.91 -23.49
C GLY A 44 1.03 -11.47 -23.08
N GLU A 45 0.21 -11.24 -24.11
CA GLU A 45 -1.14 -10.67 -24.02
C GLU A 45 -2.10 -11.31 -23.01
N PRO A 46 -2.07 -12.63 -22.71
CA PRO A 46 -2.99 -13.22 -21.73
C PRO A 46 -2.92 -12.60 -20.33
N TYR A 47 -1.78 -12.01 -19.97
CA TYR A 47 -1.61 -11.34 -18.67
C TYR A 47 -1.88 -9.84 -18.69
N LEU A 48 -2.02 -9.25 -19.89
CA LEU A 48 -2.24 -7.82 -20.06
C LEU A 48 -3.52 -7.31 -19.37
N PRO A 49 -4.66 -8.04 -19.39
CA PRO A 49 -5.87 -7.59 -18.67
C PRO A 49 -5.65 -7.44 -17.16
N PHE A 50 -4.83 -8.30 -16.55
CA PHE A 50 -4.53 -8.21 -15.12
C PHE A 50 -3.63 -7.01 -14.83
N PHE A 51 -2.63 -6.77 -15.68
CA PHE A 51 -1.75 -5.60 -15.56
C PHE A 51 -2.57 -4.30 -15.62
N LEU A 52 -3.43 -4.17 -16.64
CA LEU A 52 -4.29 -3.00 -16.82
C LEU A 52 -5.28 -2.80 -15.67
N LYS A 53 -5.79 -3.88 -15.09
CA LYS A 53 -6.67 -3.79 -13.92
C LYS A 53 -5.94 -3.19 -12.72
N ILE A 54 -4.71 -3.63 -12.46
CA ILE A 54 -3.92 -3.15 -11.32
C ILE A 54 -3.52 -1.68 -11.53
N GLU A 55 -3.10 -1.30 -12.75
CA GLU A 55 -2.84 0.09 -13.14
C GLU A 55 -4.04 1.02 -12.87
N ALA A 56 -5.24 0.57 -13.27
CA ALA A 56 -6.46 1.34 -13.06
C ALA A 56 -6.78 1.51 -11.56
N GLU A 57 -6.57 0.47 -10.76
CA GLU A 57 -6.77 0.54 -9.30
C GLU A 57 -5.79 1.49 -8.62
N LEU A 58 -4.52 1.49 -9.03
CA LEU A 58 -3.51 2.43 -8.53
C LEU A 58 -3.88 3.88 -8.88
N THR A 59 -4.22 4.14 -10.13
CA THR A 59 -4.62 5.47 -10.60
C THR A 59 -5.83 5.99 -9.83
N ALA A 60 -6.82 5.14 -9.55
CA ALA A 60 -8.00 5.51 -8.78
C ALA A 60 -7.68 5.81 -7.30
N LEU A 61 -6.69 5.11 -6.73
CA LEU A 61 -6.24 5.34 -5.35
C LEU A 61 -5.51 6.68 -5.23
N ASP A 62 -4.58 6.96 -6.14
CA ASP A 62 -3.83 8.23 -6.18
C ASP A 62 -4.77 9.42 -6.38
N THR A 63 -5.71 9.31 -7.33
CA THR A 63 -6.71 10.36 -7.58
C THR A 63 -7.53 10.67 -6.33
N LYS A 64 -7.88 9.65 -5.52
CA LYS A 64 -8.62 9.84 -4.26
C LYS A 64 -7.76 10.50 -3.19
N GLN A 65 -6.50 10.11 -3.06
CA GLN A 65 -5.57 10.73 -2.12
C GLN A 65 -5.36 12.21 -2.45
N ASP A 66 -5.17 12.54 -3.73
CA ASP A 66 -5.03 13.91 -4.20
C ASP A 66 -6.31 14.74 -3.96
N ALA A 67 -7.48 14.15 -4.21
CA ALA A 67 -8.75 14.81 -3.95
C ALA A 67 -8.94 15.10 -2.45
N LEU A 68 -8.58 14.16 -1.57
CA LEU A 68 -8.61 14.36 -0.12
C LEU A 68 -7.61 15.43 0.32
N ALA A 69 -6.39 15.43 -0.20
CA ALA A 69 -5.39 16.44 0.11
C ALA A 69 -5.88 17.85 -0.27
N ARG A 70 -6.45 18.01 -1.48
CA ARG A 70 -7.06 19.27 -1.92
C ARG A 70 -8.23 19.69 -1.03
N ALA A 71 -9.11 18.75 -0.66
CA ALA A 71 -10.25 19.04 0.21
C ALA A 71 -9.81 19.51 1.60
N ARG A 72 -8.83 18.84 2.22
CA ARG A 72 -8.26 19.22 3.52
C ARG A 72 -7.67 20.62 3.48
N LYS A 73 -6.81 20.90 2.49
CA LYS A 73 -6.24 22.23 2.30
C LYS A 73 -7.30 23.32 2.13
N ARG A 74 -8.43 22.99 1.49
CA ARG A 74 -9.53 23.95 1.32
C ARG A 74 -10.31 24.17 2.61
N VAL A 75 -10.48 23.14 3.44
CA VAL A 75 -11.11 23.27 4.76
C VAL A 75 -10.25 24.11 5.71
N GLU A 76 -8.92 23.97 5.69
CA GLU A 76 -7.99 24.75 6.53
C GLU A 76 -7.99 26.26 6.23
N LEU A 77 -8.55 26.69 5.11
CA LEU A 77 -8.66 28.10 4.71
C LEU A 77 -9.94 28.78 5.21
N PHE A 78 -10.85 28.03 5.85
CA PHE A 78 -12.09 28.53 6.47
C PHE A 78 -12.00 28.44 7.99
#